data_AF-A0A9E2CQ37-F1
#
_entry.id   AF-A0A9E2CQ37-F1
#
_cell.length_a   1.000
_cell.length_b   1.000
_cell.length_c   1.000
_cell.angle_alpha   90.00
_cell.angle_beta   90.00
_cell.angle_gamma   90.00
#
_symmetry.space_group_name_H-M   'P 1'
#
loop_
_entity.id
_entity.type
_entity.pdbx_description
1 polymer ?
#
loop_
_entity_poly.entity_id
_entity_poly.type
_entity_poly.pdbx_seq_one_letter_code
_entity_poly.pdbx_strand_id
1 'polypeptide(L)'
;DHMAKNDSHALAITRDIVARLEPRPALRWPLAPAQPPRYDPSEIYGLFSADRRVPNDTREILARLLDGSELQEFKPLYGETLICGFANIHGYPIGILASNGVMFPESAVKGAHFMEMCCKRDVPLLFLVDTPGFMVGTTVERAGIAKHGAKFMTAMASANVPKYTIITGASYAAAYMAMCGRGFAPHCMMMWPTAHAGLMGPDQAATTLSMVRETIQKREGTSSWTPEERAAYEAPIRQEFTDFVSPYNYARNLWCDMVIEPTETREVMALLLDLAGRTKAIPTRMGVFRM
;
A
#
# COMPACT_ATOMS: atom_id res chain seq x y z
N ASP A 1 41.02 -0.32 13.47
CA ASP A 1 41.42 0.71 14.46
C ASP A 1 41.35 0.27 15.91
N HIS A 2 40.36 -0.55 16.30
CA HIS A 2 40.22 -1.02 17.68
C HIS A 2 40.27 -2.55 17.76
N MET A 3 41.10 -3.09 18.65
CA MET A 3 41.19 -4.53 18.90
C MET A 3 40.30 -4.92 20.07
N ALA A 4 39.25 -5.70 19.80
CA ALA A 4 38.34 -6.22 20.81
C ALA A 4 38.81 -7.58 21.37
N LYS A 5 38.37 -7.92 22.59
CA LYS A 5 38.73 -9.19 23.26
C LYS A 5 37.70 -10.29 23.03
N ASN A 6 36.46 -9.89 22.74
CA ASN A 6 35.30 -10.71 22.47
C ASN A 6 34.18 -9.80 21.92
N ASP A 7 33.05 -10.40 21.56
CA ASP A 7 31.92 -9.69 20.95
C ASP A 7 31.31 -8.62 21.87
N SER A 8 31.20 -8.89 23.17
CA SER A 8 30.66 -7.91 24.13
C SER A 8 31.55 -6.66 24.21
N HIS A 9 32.88 -6.83 24.19
CA HIS A 9 33.82 -5.71 24.12
C HIS A 9 33.71 -4.97 22.79
N ALA A 10 33.55 -5.69 21.67
CA ALA A 10 33.35 -5.08 20.37
C ALA A 10 32.09 -4.20 20.33
N LEU A 11 30.97 -4.67 20.90
CA LEU A 11 29.72 -3.89 20.99
C LEU A 11 29.86 -2.64 21.86
N ALA A 12 30.61 -2.71 22.96
CA ALA A 12 30.90 -1.55 23.79
C ALA A 12 31.71 -0.49 23.00
N ILE A 13 32.75 -0.92 22.29
CA ILE A 13 33.54 -0.05 21.41
C ILE A 13 32.64 0.57 20.33
N THR A 14 31.74 -0.20 19.70
CA THR A 14 30.80 0.32 18.71
C THR A 14 29.91 1.43 19.29
N ARG A 15 29.39 1.26 20.51
CA ARG A 15 28.60 2.30 21.19
C ARG A 15 29.41 3.57 21.44
N ASP A 16 30.67 3.43 21.83
CA ASP A 16 31.58 4.56 22.06
C ASP A 16 31.89 5.32 20.77
N ILE A 17 32.02 4.61 19.65
CA ILE A 17 32.19 5.22 18.32
C ILE A 17 30.92 6.00 17.95
N VAL A 18 29.74 5.38 18.08
CA VAL A 18 28.45 6.01 17.74
C VAL A 18 28.17 7.24 18.63
N ALA A 19 28.56 7.19 19.91
CA ALA A 19 28.39 8.31 20.84
C ALA A 19 29.19 9.58 20.47
N ARG A 20 30.18 9.45 19.58
CA ARG A 20 31.02 10.55 19.09
C ARG A 20 30.62 11.05 17.70
N LEU A 21 29.59 10.47 17.08
CA LEU A 21 29.02 10.97 15.83
C LEU A 21 28.34 12.33 16.05
N GLU A 22 28.03 13.01 14.94
CA GLU A 22 27.31 14.27 14.97
C GLU A 22 25.97 14.16 15.72
N PRO A 23 25.50 15.25 16.36
CA PRO A 23 24.20 15.26 17.01
C PRO A 23 23.07 14.83 16.08
N ARG A 24 22.07 14.18 16.65
CA ARG A 24 20.86 13.76 15.93
C ARG A 24 20.23 14.95 15.21
N PRO A 25 19.98 14.88 13.88
CA PRO A 25 19.33 15.96 13.15
C PRO A 25 17.97 16.33 13.74
N ALA A 26 17.62 17.62 13.70
CA ALA A 26 16.29 18.09 14.04
C ALA A 26 15.25 17.51 13.06
N LEU A 27 14.01 17.39 13.52
CA LEU A 27 12.90 17.01 12.65
C LEU A 27 12.62 18.15 11.66
N ARG A 28 12.43 17.79 10.39
CA ARG A 28 12.08 18.74 9.33
C ARG A 28 10.61 19.19 9.39
N TRP A 29 9.77 18.51 10.17
CA TRP A 29 8.36 18.84 10.38
C TRP A 29 8.09 19.25 11.83
N PRO A 30 7.19 20.22 12.05
CA PRO A 30 6.65 20.46 13.38
C PRO A 30 5.80 19.25 13.82
N LEU A 31 5.96 18.82 15.06
CA LEU A 31 5.10 17.81 15.67
C LEU A 31 3.86 18.47 16.28
N ALA A 32 2.69 17.89 16.04
CA ALA A 32 1.50 18.17 16.83
C ALA A 32 1.59 17.45 18.19
N PRO A 33 0.84 17.89 19.21
CA PRO A 33 0.65 17.12 20.42
C PRO A 33 0.10 15.74 20.07
N ALA A 34 0.84 14.67 20.40
CA ALA A 34 0.41 13.31 20.16
C ALA A 34 -0.85 13.00 20.96
N GLN A 35 -1.84 12.41 20.30
CA GLN A 35 -3.07 11.95 20.94
C GLN A 35 -3.31 10.48 20.60
N PRO A 36 -3.76 9.65 21.56
CA PRO A 36 -4.20 8.31 21.23
C PRO A 36 -5.43 8.36 20.30
N PRO A 37 -5.69 7.32 19.50
CA PRO A 37 -6.98 7.15 18.84
C PRO A 37 -8.13 7.10 19.86
N ARG A 38 -9.33 7.50 19.45
CA ARG A 38 -10.55 7.46 20.29
C ARG A 38 -11.12 6.04 20.47
N TYR A 39 -10.71 5.11 19.62
CA TYR A 39 -11.15 3.72 19.62
C TYR A 39 -9.96 2.80 19.92
N ASP A 40 -10.21 1.65 20.55
CA ASP A 40 -9.15 0.69 20.84
C ASP A 40 -8.57 0.12 19.53
N PRO A 41 -7.24 0.23 19.29
CA PRO A 41 -6.61 -0.40 18.13
C PRO A 41 -6.90 -1.90 17.97
N SER A 42 -7.13 -2.62 19.08
CA SER A 42 -7.46 -4.05 19.04
C SER A 42 -8.77 -4.37 18.32
N GLU A 43 -9.70 -3.41 18.26
CA GLU A 43 -10.97 -3.56 17.54
C GLU A 43 -10.77 -3.73 16.03
N ILE A 44 -9.60 -3.39 15.48
CA ILE A 44 -9.27 -3.60 14.05
C ILE A 44 -9.49 -5.08 13.67
N TYR A 45 -9.17 -6.03 14.56
CA TYR A 45 -9.37 -7.46 14.29
C TYR A 45 -10.83 -7.81 13.98
N GLY A 46 -11.79 -7.10 14.58
CA GLY A 46 -13.22 -7.30 14.35
C GLY A 46 -13.76 -6.64 13.08
N LEU A 47 -12.96 -5.80 12.41
CA LEU A 47 -13.36 -5.11 11.16
C LEU A 47 -13.17 -5.99 9.91
N PHE A 48 -12.44 -7.09 10.02
CA PHE A 48 -12.16 -7.99 8.90
C PHE A 48 -13.17 -9.11 8.81
N SER A 49 -13.74 -9.26 7.61
CA SER A 49 -14.55 -10.42 7.26
C SER A 49 -13.66 -11.64 6.99
N ALA A 50 -14.12 -12.82 7.43
CA ALA A 50 -13.52 -14.09 7.02
C ALA A 50 -13.63 -14.32 5.50
N ASP A 51 -14.71 -13.81 4.88
CA ASP A 51 -14.84 -13.75 3.43
C ASP A 51 -14.10 -12.52 2.88
N ARG A 52 -12.95 -12.76 2.26
CA ARG A 52 -12.06 -11.74 1.67
C ARG A 52 -12.69 -10.93 0.53
N ARG A 53 -13.85 -11.35 0.02
CA ARG A 53 -14.61 -10.60 -1.00
C ARG A 53 -15.45 -9.48 -0.40
N VAL A 54 -15.69 -9.53 0.91
CA VAL A 54 -16.41 -8.47 1.63
C VAL A 54 -15.44 -7.32 1.88
N PRO A 55 -15.72 -6.11 1.36
CA PRO A 55 -14.87 -4.96 1.60
C PRO A 55 -14.80 -4.59 3.08
N ASN A 56 -13.61 -4.18 3.53
CA ASN A 56 -13.41 -3.66 4.89
C ASN A 56 -13.81 -2.18 4.95
N ASP A 57 -14.35 -1.73 6.09
CA ASP A 57 -14.55 -0.30 6.33
C ASP A 57 -13.22 0.37 6.62
N THR A 58 -12.66 1.01 5.59
CA THR A 58 -11.34 1.64 5.66
C THR A 58 -11.34 2.87 6.58
N ARG A 59 -12.47 3.56 6.75
CA ARG A 59 -12.54 4.70 7.68
C ARG A 59 -12.46 4.22 9.12
N GLU A 60 -13.11 3.11 9.43
CA GLU A 60 -13.03 2.47 10.75
C GLU A 60 -11.60 2.01 11.08
N ILE A 61 -10.88 1.48 10.09
CA ILE A 61 -9.45 1.17 10.24
C ILE A 61 -8.64 2.43 10.55
N LEU A 62 -8.80 3.50 9.75
CA LEU A 62 -8.09 4.77 9.95
C LEU A 62 -8.41 5.38 11.32
N ALA A 63 -9.66 5.33 11.78
CA ALA A 63 -10.06 5.84 13.08
C ALA A 63 -9.30 5.19 14.25
N ARG A 64 -8.79 3.96 14.08
CA ARG A 64 -8.00 3.22 15.09
C ARG A 64 -6.50 3.41 14.95
N LEU A 65 -6.04 4.04 13.88
CA LEU A 65 -4.61 4.30 13.62
C LEU A 65 -4.21 5.76 13.87
N LEU A 66 -5.12 6.71 13.64
CA LEU A 66 -4.81 8.14 13.62
C LEU A 66 -4.99 8.81 14.99
N ASP A 67 -4.18 9.84 15.24
CA ASP A 67 -4.27 10.66 16.44
C ASP A 67 -5.67 11.26 16.59
N GLY A 68 -6.28 11.07 17.76
CA GLY A 68 -7.63 11.54 18.03
C GLY A 68 -8.70 10.97 17.09
N SER A 69 -8.40 9.93 16.31
CA SER A 69 -9.27 9.40 15.26
C SER A 69 -9.69 10.45 14.21
N GLU A 70 -8.84 11.46 13.98
CA GLU A 70 -9.15 12.59 13.12
C GLU A 70 -8.52 12.44 11.73
N LEU A 71 -9.36 12.56 10.70
CA LEU A 71 -8.95 12.62 9.31
C LEU A 71 -9.57 13.86 8.66
N GLN A 72 -8.74 14.81 8.25
CA GLN A 72 -9.18 15.92 7.41
C GLN A 72 -9.32 15.43 5.96
N GLU A 73 -10.49 14.89 5.61
CA GLU A 73 -10.72 14.35 4.27
C GLU A 73 -10.64 15.43 3.18
N PHE A 74 -9.85 15.13 2.15
CA PHE A 74 -9.78 15.89 0.92
C PHE A 74 -10.76 15.30 -0.10
N LYS A 75 -11.65 16.13 -0.62
CA LYS A 75 -12.67 15.72 -1.61
C LYS A 75 -13.47 14.47 -1.18
N PRO A 76 -14.17 14.50 -0.02
CA PRO A 76 -14.89 13.33 0.49
C PRO A 76 -15.99 12.83 -0.47
N LEU A 77 -16.59 13.73 -1.26
CA LEU A 77 -17.71 13.44 -2.18
C LEU A 77 -17.30 13.26 -3.67
N TYR A 78 -16.01 13.00 -3.94
CA TYR A 78 -15.51 12.80 -5.30
C TYR A 78 -14.49 11.66 -5.31
N GLY A 79 -14.66 10.68 -6.21
CA GLY A 79 -13.80 9.50 -6.26
C GLY A 79 -13.75 8.77 -4.91
N GLU A 80 -14.92 8.45 -4.35
CA GLU A 80 -15.08 7.95 -2.97
C GLU A 80 -14.44 6.59 -2.71
N THR A 81 -14.07 5.86 -3.77
CA THR A 81 -13.31 4.61 -3.69
C THR A 81 -11.83 4.80 -3.36
N LEU A 82 -11.38 6.05 -3.25
CA LEU A 82 -10.09 6.42 -2.68
C LEU A 82 -10.30 7.53 -1.65
N ILE A 83 -10.04 7.21 -0.39
CA ILE A 83 -10.02 8.18 0.70
C ILE A 83 -8.67 8.89 0.65
N CYS A 84 -8.70 10.22 0.59
CA CYS A 84 -7.50 11.05 0.71
C CYS A 84 -7.69 12.00 1.87
N GLY A 85 -6.67 12.23 2.69
CA GLY A 85 -6.79 13.20 3.78
C GLY A 85 -5.51 13.42 4.56
N PHE A 86 -5.48 14.51 5.31
CA PHE A 86 -4.39 14.82 6.24
C PHE A 86 -4.74 14.35 7.64
N ALA A 87 -3.76 13.79 8.35
CA ALA A 87 -3.89 13.35 9.72
C ALA A 87 -2.54 13.41 10.44
N ASN A 88 -2.50 12.96 11.70
CA ASN A 88 -1.27 12.74 12.44
C ASN A 88 -1.19 11.30 12.98
N ILE A 89 0.02 10.79 13.13
CA ILE A 89 0.33 9.56 13.88
C ILE A 89 1.45 9.91 14.86
N HIS A 90 1.20 9.78 16.17
CA HIS A 90 2.13 10.21 17.23
C HIS A 90 2.62 11.66 17.05
N GLY A 91 1.73 12.55 16.61
CA GLY A 91 2.04 13.95 16.31
C GLY A 91 2.76 14.20 14.99
N TYR A 92 3.25 13.18 14.28
CA TYR A 92 3.87 13.33 12.97
C TYR A 92 2.80 13.57 11.90
N PRO A 93 2.93 14.61 11.05
CA PRO A 93 1.96 14.86 9.99
C PRO A 93 2.05 13.82 8.89
N ILE A 94 0.91 13.40 8.33
CA ILE A 94 0.86 12.42 7.26
C ILE A 94 -0.27 12.69 6.27
N GLY A 95 0.00 12.44 4.99
CA GLY A 95 -0.97 12.47 3.90
C GLY A 95 -1.35 11.05 3.53
N ILE A 96 -2.63 10.71 3.66
CA ILE A 96 -3.13 9.35 3.52
C ILE A 96 -3.82 9.19 2.17
N LEU A 97 -3.52 8.10 1.47
CA LEU A 97 -4.27 7.59 0.33
C LEU A 97 -4.70 6.17 0.68
N ALA A 98 -5.97 5.98 1.02
CA ALA A 98 -6.52 4.70 1.45
C ALA A 98 -7.56 4.19 0.45
N SER A 99 -7.37 2.96 -0.04
CA SER A 99 -8.33 2.31 -0.92
C SER A 99 -9.65 2.05 -0.19
N ASN A 100 -10.77 2.31 -0.86
CA ASN A 100 -12.11 2.03 -0.35
C ASN A 100 -12.96 1.38 -1.46
N GLY A 101 -12.33 0.45 -2.19
CA GLY A 101 -12.91 -0.23 -3.34
C GLY A 101 -12.07 -0.15 -4.63
N VAL A 102 -12.74 -0.34 -5.77
CA VAL A 102 -12.13 -0.33 -7.11
C VAL A 102 -11.74 1.09 -7.52
N MET A 103 -10.60 1.25 -8.20
CA MET A 103 -10.13 2.56 -8.66
C MET A 103 -10.85 3.03 -9.93
N PHE A 104 -11.45 4.22 -9.87
CA PHE A 104 -12.09 4.90 -11.00
C PHE A 104 -11.23 6.07 -11.51
N PRO A 105 -11.50 6.62 -12.72
CA PRO A 105 -10.84 7.82 -13.22
C PRO A 105 -10.83 8.98 -12.23
N GLU A 106 -11.96 9.21 -11.55
CA GLU A 106 -12.14 10.28 -10.56
C GLU A 106 -11.24 10.05 -9.34
N SER A 107 -11.18 8.81 -8.84
CA SER A 107 -10.29 8.41 -7.74
C SER A 107 -8.82 8.64 -8.11
N ALA A 108 -8.45 8.32 -9.35
CA ALA A 108 -7.09 8.52 -9.84
C ALA A 108 -6.70 10.02 -9.93
N VAL A 109 -7.60 10.86 -10.44
CA VAL A 109 -7.38 12.32 -10.50
C VAL A 109 -7.35 12.95 -9.10
N LYS A 110 -8.22 12.49 -8.19
CA LYS A 110 -8.20 12.91 -6.78
C LYS A 110 -6.87 12.60 -6.12
N GLY A 111 -6.38 11.37 -6.26
CA GLY A 111 -5.11 10.95 -5.68
C GLY A 111 -3.91 11.73 -6.23
N ALA A 112 -3.86 11.94 -7.56
CA ALA A 112 -2.80 12.73 -8.18
C ALA A 112 -2.72 14.16 -7.59
N HIS A 113 -3.85 14.86 -7.52
CA HIS A 113 -3.90 16.20 -6.95
C HIS A 113 -3.54 16.20 -5.46
N PHE A 114 -4.01 15.22 -4.69
CA PHE A 114 -3.68 15.12 -3.28
C PHE A 114 -2.17 14.94 -3.04
N MET A 115 -1.51 14.07 -3.82
CA MET A 115 -0.06 13.88 -3.75
C MET A 115 0.70 15.14 -4.13
N GLU A 116 0.26 15.90 -5.14
CA GLU A 116 0.85 17.20 -5.47
C GLU A 116 0.82 18.17 -4.28
N MET A 117 -0.30 18.22 -3.55
CA MET A 117 -0.40 19.06 -2.34
C MET A 117 0.54 18.59 -1.24
N CYS A 118 0.63 17.27 -1.00
CA CYS A 118 1.54 16.70 0.00
C CYS A 118 3.00 17.03 -0.36
N CYS A 119 3.38 16.86 -1.63
CA CYS A 119 4.72 17.19 -2.11
C CYS A 119 5.06 18.67 -1.95
N LYS A 120 4.11 19.58 -2.22
CA LYS A 120 4.30 21.03 -2.03
C LYS A 120 4.46 21.42 -0.55
N ARG A 121 3.81 20.69 0.35
CA ARG A 121 3.83 20.93 1.80
C ARG A 121 4.90 20.10 2.52
N ASP A 122 5.67 19.31 1.78
CA ASP A 122 6.65 18.37 2.30
C ASP A 122 6.08 17.31 3.26
N VAL A 123 4.82 16.92 3.09
CA VAL A 123 4.13 15.95 3.95
C VAL A 123 4.38 14.51 3.47
N PRO A 124 4.79 13.58 4.36
CA PRO A 124 4.99 12.18 3.98
C PRO A 124 3.68 11.50 3.58
N LEU A 125 3.77 10.52 2.69
CA LEU A 125 2.62 9.81 2.12
C LEU A 125 2.50 8.40 2.72
N LEU A 126 1.29 8.03 3.11
CA LEU A 126 0.91 6.67 3.49
C LEU A 126 -0.14 6.13 2.52
N PHE A 127 0.20 5.04 1.85
CA PHE A 127 -0.70 4.26 1.01
C PHE A 127 -1.25 3.09 1.82
N LEU A 128 -2.55 3.10 2.13
CA LEU A 128 -3.24 1.99 2.77
C LEU A 128 -4.02 1.22 1.70
N VAL A 129 -3.63 -0.02 1.43
CA VAL A 129 -3.99 -0.71 0.19
C VAL A 129 -4.88 -1.91 0.45
N ASP A 130 -6.12 -1.79 -0.03
CA ASP A 130 -7.11 -2.85 -0.13
C ASP A 130 -7.99 -2.59 -1.36
N THR A 131 -7.47 -2.94 -2.53
CA THR A 131 -8.14 -2.74 -3.81
C THR A 131 -7.85 -3.86 -4.80
N PRO A 132 -8.89 -4.40 -5.48
CA PRO A 132 -8.69 -5.48 -6.43
C PRO A 132 -8.16 -4.97 -7.79
N GLY A 133 -8.10 -3.66 -8.02
CA GLY A 133 -7.68 -3.10 -9.30
C GLY A 133 -8.40 -1.81 -9.71
N PHE A 134 -8.26 -1.50 -10.99
CA PHE A 134 -9.02 -0.44 -11.66
C PHE A 134 -10.32 -0.99 -12.25
N MET A 135 -11.32 -0.13 -12.41
CA MET A 135 -12.58 -0.51 -13.03
C MET A 135 -12.35 -0.90 -14.50
N VAL A 136 -13.01 -1.96 -14.95
CA VAL A 136 -12.92 -2.44 -16.34
C VAL A 136 -14.22 -2.19 -17.07
N GLY A 137 -14.16 -1.80 -18.35
CA GLY A 137 -15.36 -1.63 -19.18
C GLY A 137 -15.21 -0.52 -20.22
N THR A 138 -15.97 -0.64 -21.30
CA THR A 138 -15.89 0.29 -22.45
C THR A 138 -16.14 1.75 -22.07
N THR A 139 -17.05 2.01 -21.13
CA THR A 139 -17.35 3.36 -20.65
C THR A 139 -16.15 4.01 -19.95
N VAL A 140 -15.49 3.31 -19.02
CA VAL A 140 -14.34 3.85 -18.28
C VAL A 140 -13.08 3.95 -19.14
N GLU A 141 -12.92 3.03 -20.11
CA GLU A 141 -11.86 3.12 -21.12
C GLU A 141 -12.00 4.37 -21.99
N ARG A 142 -13.22 4.64 -22.49
CA ARG A 142 -13.52 5.86 -23.26
C ARG A 142 -13.41 7.13 -22.42
N ALA A 143 -13.74 7.06 -21.13
CA ALA A 143 -13.51 8.13 -20.16
C ALA A 143 -12.01 8.35 -19.86
N GLY A 144 -11.13 7.46 -20.34
CA GLY A 144 -9.69 7.62 -20.24
C GLY A 144 -9.10 7.09 -18.93
N ILE A 145 -9.65 6.01 -18.36
CA ILE A 145 -9.12 5.40 -17.13
C ILE A 145 -7.61 5.16 -17.18
N ALA A 146 -7.09 4.73 -18.34
CA ALA A 146 -5.66 4.56 -18.55
C ALA A 146 -4.86 5.86 -18.37
N LYS A 147 -5.31 6.99 -18.95
CA LYS A 147 -4.61 8.28 -18.79
C LYS A 147 -4.77 8.86 -17.39
N HIS A 148 -5.91 8.63 -16.73
CA HIS A 148 -6.14 9.09 -15.37
C HIS A 148 -5.31 8.27 -14.36
N GLY A 149 -5.24 6.95 -14.52
CA GLY A 149 -4.32 6.09 -13.79
C GLY A 149 -2.85 6.46 -14.02
N ALA A 150 -2.47 6.79 -15.27
CA ALA A 150 -1.13 7.28 -15.57
C ALA A 150 -0.79 8.58 -14.83
N LYS A 151 -1.72 9.54 -14.73
CA LYS A 151 -1.51 10.75 -13.91
C LYS A 151 -1.21 10.41 -12.45
N PHE A 152 -1.97 9.47 -11.86
CA PHE A 152 -1.74 9.01 -10.49
C PHE A 152 -0.33 8.44 -10.35
N MET A 153 0.04 7.50 -11.22
CA MET A 153 1.37 6.88 -11.19
C MET A 153 2.50 7.88 -11.39
N THR A 154 2.33 8.88 -12.27
CA THR A 154 3.31 9.97 -12.44
C THR A 154 3.47 10.76 -11.14
N ALA A 155 2.37 11.16 -10.49
CA ALA A 155 2.44 11.91 -9.23
C ALA A 155 3.11 11.08 -8.12
N MET A 156 2.76 9.81 -8.00
CA MET A 156 3.33 8.90 -7.00
C MET A 156 4.82 8.63 -7.24
N ALA A 157 5.20 8.34 -8.48
CA ALA A 157 6.59 8.05 -8.84
C ALA A 157 7.48 9.29 -8.70
N SER A 158 6.96 10.48 -9.02
CA SER A 158 7.70 11.74 -8.89
C SER A 158 7.82 12.26 -7.46
N ALA A 159 6.94 11.83 -6.54
CA ALA A 159 6.92 12.31 -5.17
C ALA A 159 8.22 11.97 -4.41
N ASN A 160 8.97 13.01 -4.02
CA ASN A 160 10.22 12.89 -3.25
C ASN A 160 10.04 13.03 -1.74
N VAL A 161 8.80 13.22 -1.27
CA VAL A 161 8.46 13.07 0.15
C VAL A 161 8.58 11.59 0.55
N PRO A 162 8.79 11.29 1.85
CA PRO A 162 8.78 9.91 2.33
C PRO A 162 7.48 9.21 1.98
N LYS A 163 7.57 7.98 1.48
CA LYS A 163 6.43 7.17 1.02
C LYS A 163 6.41 5.85 1.78
N TYR A 164 5.27 5.48 2.31
CA TYR A 164 5.06 4.23 3.03
C TYR A 164 3.86 3.52 2.46
N THR A 165 3.95 2.20 2.36
CA THR A 165 2.87 1.37 1.83
C THR A 165 2.52 0.31 2.86
N ILE A 166 1.24 0.18 3.18
CA ILE A 166 0.71 -0.88 4.02
C ILE A 166 -0.37 -1.60 3.22
N ILE A 167 -0.13 -2.84 2.84
CA ILE A 167 -1.15 -3.68 2.23
C ILE A 167 -1.93 -4.34 3.37
N THR A 168 -3.22 -4.05 3.46
CA THR A 168 -4.13 -4.59 4.49
C THR A 168 -5.04 -5.68 3.95
N GLY A 169 -5.33 -5.64 2.65
CA GLY A 169 -6.14 -6.62 1.93
C GLY A 169 -5.61 -6.88 0.53
N ALA A 170 -6.44 -6.65 -0.49
CA ALA A 170 -6.09 -6.91 -1.88
C ALA A 170 -5.13 -5.87 -2.46
N SER A 171 -4.15 -6.31 -3.26
CA SER A 171 -3.32 -5.40 -4.07
C SER A 171 -2.85 -6.06 -5.35
N TYR A 172 -3.57 -5.81 -6.45
CA TYR A 172 -3.31 -6.48 -7.73
C TYR A 172 -2.96 -5.53 -8.88
N ALA A 173 -2.12 -6.02 -9.80
CA ALA A 173 -1.79 -5.41 -11.10
C ALA A 173 -1.51 -3.89 -11.04
N ALA A 174 -2.27 -3.11 -11.81
CA ALA A 174 -2.12 -1.67 -11.94
C ALA A 174 -2.40 -0.93 -10.63
N ALA A 175 -3.23 -1.47 -9.74
CA ALA A 175 -3.48 -0.83 -8.45
C ALA A 175 -2.30 -1.02 -7.49
N TYR A 176 -1.63 -2.18 -7.51
CA TYR A 176 -0.35 -2.38 -6.82
C TYR A 176 0.70 -1.36 -7.29
N MET A 177 0.77 -1.11 -8.60
CA MET A 177 1.66 -0.09 -9.14
C MET A 177 1.26 1.32 -8.71
N ALA A 178 -0.02 1.69 -8.85
CA ALA A 178 -0.52 3.01 -8.50
C ALA A 178 -0.30 3.32 -7.02
N MET A 179 -0.64 2.40 -6.11
CA MET A 179 -0.58 2.58 -4.66
C MET A 179 0.84 2.35 -4.08
N CYS A 180 1.88 2.72 -4.83
CA CYS A 180 3.28 2.67 -4.41
C CYS A 180 3.78 1.28 -3.98
N GLY A 181 3.53 0.26 -4.81
CA GLY A 181 4.14 -1.07 -4.63
C GLY A 181 5.68 -1.06 -4.76
N ARG A 182 6.32 -2.19 -4.47
CA ARG A 182 7.79 -2.30 -4.31
C ARG A 182 8.62 -1.72 -5.45
N GLY A 183 8.18 -1.87 -6.70
CA GLY A 183 8.88 -1.34 -7.88
C GLY A 183 9.00 0.19 -7.90
N PHE A 184 8.23 0.91 -7.07
CA PHE A 184 8.29 2.36 -6.92
C PHE A 184 9.06 2.82 -5.67
N ALA A 185 9.77 1.89 -5.03
CA ALA A 185 10.68 2.15 -3.91
C ALA A 185 10.07 3.03 -2.79
N PRO A 186 8.98 2.58 -2.14
CA PRO A 186 8.59 3.18 -0.87
C PRO A 186 9.74 3.05 0.15
N HIS A 187 9.81 3.98 1.11
CA HIS A 187 10.79 3.94 2.20
C HIS A 187 10.60 2.71 3.08
N CYS A 188 9.35 2.28 3.24
CA CYS A 188 9.03 0.98 3.81
C CYS A 188 7.71 0.48 3.20
N MET A 189 7.66 -0.81 2.90
CA MET A 189 6.48 -1.53 2.47
C MET A 189 6.16 -2.64 3.47
N MET A 190 4.99 -2.54 4.08
CA MET A 190 4.50 -3.48 5.09
C MET A 190 3.28 -4.23 4.55
N MET A 191 3.05 -5.42 5.09
CA MET A 191 1.85 -6.20 4.82
C MET A 191 1.24 -6.66 6.15
N TRP A 192 -0.09 -6.68 6.22
CA TRP A 192 -0.80 -7.38 7.30
C TRP A 192 -0.88 -8.88 7.00
N PRO A 193 -1.14 -9.74 8.00
CA PRO A 193 -1.27 -11.18 7.79
C PRO A 193 -2.42 -11.57 6.84
N THR A 194 -3.44 -10.72 6.74
CA THR A 194 -4.60 -10.86 5.85
C THR A 194 -4.34 -10.40 4.42
N ALA A 195 -3.26 -9.66 4.20
CA ALA A 195 -2.93 -9.03 2.93
C ALA A 195 -2.65 -10.07 1.85
N HIS A 196 -2.90 -9.69 0.61
CA HIS A 196 -2.58 -10.52 -0.54
C HIS A 196 -2.30 -9.65 -1.76
N ALA A 197 -1.18 -9.91 -2.42
CA ALA A 197 -0.71 -9.06 -3.51
C ALA A 197 -0.16 -9.90 -4.67
N GLY A 198 -0.30 -9.40 -5.89
CA GLY A 198 0.27 -10.10 -7.05
C GLY A 198 -0.20 -9.54 -8.38
N LEU A 199 0.01 -10.32 -9.44
CA LEU A 199 -0.45 -9.94 -10.77
C LEU A 199 -1.98 -9.89 -10.83
N MET A 200 -2.66 -10.90 -10.28
CA MET A 200 -4.13 -10.98 -10.23
C MET A 200 -4.55 -11.94 -9.11
N GLY A 201 -5.84 -11.91 -8.74
CA GLY A 201 -6.36 -12.80 -7.70
C GLY A 201 -6.43 -14.28 -8.14
N PRO A 202 -6.36 -15.24 -7.21
CA PRO A 202 -6.36 -16.67 -7.54
C PRO A 202 -7.56 -17.13 -8.37
N ASP A 203 -8.77 -16.71 -8.00
CA ASP A 203 -9.99 -17.05 -8.74
C ASP A 203 -10.05 -16.37 -10.12
N GLN A 204 -9.53 -15.15 -10.22
CA GLN A 204 -9.46 -14.42 -11.50
C GLN A 204 -8.50 -15.15 -12.45
N ALA A 205 -7.32 -15.56 -11.98
CA ALA A 205 -6.35 -16.30 -12.77
C ALA A 205 -6.92 -17.61 -13.31
N ALA A 206 -7.50 -18.42 -12.42
CA ALA A 206 -8.11 -19.70 -12.77
C ALA A 206 -9.22 -19.52 -13.84
N THR A 207 -10.13 -18.58 -13.61
CA THR A 207 -11.26 -18.31 -14.51
C THR A 207 -10.78 -17.77 -15.88
N THR A 208 -9.81 -16.86 -15.90
CA THR A 208 -9.29 -16.31 -17.16
C THR A 208 -8.59 -17.39 -17.99
N LEU A 209 -7.74 -18.20 -17.37
CA LEU A 209 -7.02 -19.26 -18.08
C LEU A 209 -7.96 -20.37 -18.58
N SER A 210 -8.99 -20.72 -17.80
CA SER A 210 -10.01 -21.67 -18.27
C SER A 210 -10.78 -21.14 -19.49
N MET A 211 -11.19 -19.87 -19.48
CA MET A 211 -11.90 -19.25 -20.61
C MET A 211 -11.05 -19.18 -21.89
N VAL A 212 -9.76 -18.87 -21.75
CA VAL A 212 -8.83 -18.87 -22.89
C VAL A 212 -8.70 -20.28 -23.47
N ARG A 213 -8.56 -21.30 -22.60
CA ARG A 213 -8.45 -22.68 -23.06
C ARG A 213 -9.72 -23.18 -23.74
N GLU A 214 -10.89 -22.85 -23.21
CA GLU A 214 -12.17 -23.15 -23.85
C GLU A 214 -12.27 -22.51 -25.26
N THR A 215 -11.79 -21.28 -25.41
CA THR A 215 -11.77 -20.59 -26.72
C THR A 215 -10.86 -21.31 -27.72
N ILE A 216 -9.69 -21.79 -27.28
CA ILE A 216 -8.76 -22.57 -28.10
C ILE A 216 -9.40 -23.88 -28.53
N GLN A 217 -10.02 -24.61 -27.62
CA GLN A 217 -10.69 -25.88 -27.92
C GLN A 217 -11.81 -25.74 -28.94
N LYS A 218 -12.64 -24.69 -28.79
CA LYS A 218 -13.69 -24.34 -29.78
C LYS A 218 -13.09 -24.10 -31.17
N ARG A 219 -11.93 -23.45 -31.25
CA ARG A 219 -11.23 -23.18 -32.53
C ARG A 219 -10.64 -24.47 -33.13
N GLU A 220 -10.16 -25.38 -32.29
CA GLU A 220 -9.56 -26.65 -32.70
C GLU A 220 -10.58 -27.77 -32.95
N GLY A 221 -11.87 -27.51 -32.69
CA GLY A 221 -12.94 -28.50 -32.85
C GLY A 221 -12.88 -29.65 -31.84
N THR A 222 -12.19 -29.47 -30.71
CA THR A 222 -12.14 -30.46 -29.62
C THR A 222 -13.35 -30.30 -28.69
N SER A 223 -13.65 -31.34 -27.90
CA SER A 223 -14.81 -31.36 -27.00
C SER A 223 -14.74 -30.24 -25.95
N SER A 224 -15.90 -29.62 -25.68
CA SER A 224 -16.08 -28.68 -24.56
C SER A 224 -15.89 -29.39 -23.22
N TRP A 225 -15.40 -28.66 -22.22
CA TRP A 225 -15.23 -29.19 -20.87
C TRP A 225 -16.57 -29.56 -20.22
N THR A 226 -16.56 -30.66 -19.48
CA THR A 226 -17.51 -30.89 -18.39
C THR A 226 -17.20 -29.94 -17.21
N PRO A 227 -18.17 -29.65 -16.32
CA PRO A 227 -17.93 -28.89 -15.11
C PRO A 227 -16.78 -29.45 -14.25
N GLU A 228 -16.64 -30.77 -14.20
CA GLU A 228 -15.63 -31.48 -13.42
C GLU A 228 -14.22 -31.30 -14.03
N GLU A 229 -14.08 -31.42 -15.35
CA GLU A 229 -12.82 -31.17 -16.05
C GLU A 229 -12.38 -29.72 -15.88
N ARG A 230 -13.32 -28.78 -15.91
CA ARG A 230 -13.06 -27.36 -15.66
C ARG A 230 -12.51 -27.14 -14.25
N ALA A 231 -13.19 -27.69 -13.25
CA ALA A 231 -12.76 -27.57 -11.86
C ALA A 231 -11.38 -28.19 -11.63
N ALA A 232 -11.11 -29.35 -12.25
CA ALA A 232 -9.81 -30.02 -12.18
C ALA A 232 -8.67 -29.20 -12.83
N TYR A 233 -8.96 -28.45 -13.90
CA TYR A 233 -8.00 -27.53 -14.52
C TYR A 233 -7.75 -26.28 -13.67
N GLU A 234 -8.83 -25.69 -13.11
CA GLU A 234 -8.75 -24.46 -12.32
C GLU A 234 -8.08 -24.67 -10.95
N ALA A 235 -8.26 -25.84 -10.33
CA ALA A 235 -7.75 -26.14 -8.99
C ALA A 235 -6.24 -25.91 -8.80
N PRO A 236 -5.33 -26.49 -9.62
CA PRO A 236 -3.89 -26.26 -9.47
C PRO A 236 -3.49 -24.81 -9.71
N ILE A 237 -4.13 -24.11 -10.66
CA ILE A 237 -3.87 -22.68 -10.93
C ILE A 237 -4.26 -21.84 -9.73
N ARG A 238 -5.44 -22.09 -9.16
CA ARG A 238 -5.92 -21.37 -7.97
C ARG A 238 -4.96 -21.58 -6.80
N GLN A 239 -4.46 -22.80 -6.61
CA GLN A 239 -3.50 -23.08 -5.55
C GLN A 239 -2.17 -22.34 -5.76
N GLU A 240 -1.61 -22.39 -6.97
CA GLU A 240 -0.36 -21.69 -7.32
C GLU A 240 -0.47 -20.19 -7.03
N PHE A 241 -1.57 -19.56 -7.45
CA PHE A 241 -1.78 -18.14 -7.20
C PHE A 241 -2.05 -17.85 -5.72
N THR A 242 -2.76 -18.71 -4.98
CA THR A 242 -2.97 -18.55 -3.53
C THR A 242 -1.64 -18.55 -2.78
N ASP A 243 -0.72 -19.46 -3.14
CA ASP A 243 0.60 -19.53 -2.51
C ASP A 243 1.46 -18.32 -2.88
N PHE A 244 1.38 -17.86 -4.14
CA PHE A 244 2.11 -16.69 -4.60
C PHE A 244 1.71 -15.40 -3.87
N VAL A 245 0.40 -15.16 -3.71
CA VAL A 245 -0.10 -13.87 -3.20
C VAL A 245 0.07 -13.68 -1.69
N SER A 246 0.51 -14.73 -0.99
CA SER A 246 0.70 -14.73 0.47
C SER A 246 1.70 -13.67 0.94
N PRO A 247 1.43 -12.98 2.06
CA PRO A 247 2.35 -11.99 2.63
C PRO A 247 3.68 -12.63 3.05
N TYR A 248 3.65 -13.91 3.42
CA TYR A 248 4.86 -14.68 3.77
C TYR A 248 5.72 -14.99 2.55
N ASN A 249 5.11 -15.22 1.38
CA ASN A 249 5.87 -15.33 0.13
C ASN A 249 6.51 -13.99 -0.25
N TYR A 250 5.78 -12.88 -0.07
CA TYR A 250 6.32 -11.53 -0.27
C TYR A 250 7.52 -11.24 0.66
N ALA A 251 7.40 -11.58 1.94
CA ALA A 251 8.48 -11.39 2.91
C ALA A 251 9.71 -12.23 2.58
N ARG A 252 9.52 -13.51 2.22
CA ARG A 252 10.62 -14.41 1.81
C ARG A 252 11.44 -13.86 0.65
N ASN A 253 10.79 -13.15 -0.26
CA ASN A 253 11.42 -12.57 -1.46
C ASN A 253 11.80 -11.09 -1.30
N LEU A 254 11.68 -10.52 -0.10
CA LEU A 254 11.98 -9.10 0.19
C LEU A 254 11.18 -8.10 -0.66
N TRP A 255 9.98 -8.52 -1.08
CA TRP A 255 9.03 -7.67 -1.79
C TRP A 255 8.25 -6.75 -0.85
N CYS A 256 8.12 -7.16 0.41
CA CYS A 256 7.81 -6.28 1.54
C CYS A 256 8.97 -6.31 2.55
N ASP A 257 9.11 -5.26 3.34
CA ASP A 257 10.14 -5.16 4.37
C ASP A 257 9.71 -5.87 5.67
N MET A 258 8.41 -5.88 5.98
CA MET A 258 7.87 -6.49 7.20
C MET A 258 6.43 -7.02 6.99
N VAL A 259 6.11 -8.11 7.67
CA VAL A 259 4.72 -8.51 7.96
C VAL A 259 4.47 -8.14 9.42
N ILE A 260 3.50 -7.28 9.67
CA ILE A 260 3.22 -6.73 11.01
C ILE A 260 1.77 -6.97 11.39
N GLU A 261 1.50 -7.12 12.68
CA GLU A 261 0.14 -7.16 13.19
C GLU A 261 -0.55 -5.81 12.96
N PRO A 262 -1.88 -5.79 12.70
CA PRO A 262 -2.60 -4.54 12.50
C PRO A 262 -2.41 -3.51 13.63
N THR A 263 -2.34 -3.97 14.87
CA THR A 263 -2.14 -3.13 16.06
C THR A 263 -0.73 -2.56 16.19
N GLU A 264 0.28 -3.17 15.56
CA GLU A 264 1.66 -2.68 15.58
C GLU A 264 1.87 -1.51 14.60
N THR A 265 0.97 -1.36 13.63
CA THR A 265 1.04 -0.36 12.55
C THR A 265 1.39 1.03 13.06
N ARG A 266 0.74 1.46 14.14
CA ARG A 266 0.86 2.83 14.64
C ARG A 266 2.26 3.13 15.19
N GLU A 267 2.81 2.22 16.00
CA GLU A 267 4.15 2.36 16.60
C GLU A 267 5.26 2.22 15.55
N VAL A 268 5.11 1.27 14.61
CA VAL A 268 6.03 1.10 13.49
C VAL A 268 6.07 2.36 12.63
N MET A 269 4.90 2.94 12.32
CA MET A 269 4.82 4.20 11.57
C MET A 269 5.47 5.37 12.31
N ALA A 270 5.30 5.47 13.63
CA ALA A 270 5.96 6.52 14.41
C ALA A 270 7.49 6.44 14.30
N LEU A 271 8.07 5.23 14.40
CA LEU A 271 9.50 5.01 14.23
C LEU A 271 9.97 5.40 12.82
N LEU A 272 9.24 4.96 11.79
CA LEU A 272 9.58 5.23 10.39
C LEU A 272 9.48 6.71 10.04
N LEU A 273 8.47 7.42 10.57
CA LEU A 273 8.27 8.85 10.39
C LEU A 273 9.35 9.65 11.11
N ASP A 274 9.76 9.23 12.30
CA ASP A 274 10.88 9.86 12.99
C ASP A 274 12.18 9.78 12.18
N LEU A 275 12.50 8.60 11.64
CA LEU A 275 13.69 8.40 10.81
C LEU A 275 13.64 9.30 9.57
N ALA A 276 12.54 9.31 8.85
CA ALA A 276 12.41 10.12 7.64
C ALA A 276 12.41 11.62 7.94
N GLY A 277 11.81 12.04 9.05
CA GLY A 277 11.80 13.44 9.49
C GLY A 277 13.18 13.99 9.79
N ARG A 278 14.19 13.13 9.99
CA ARG A 278 15.59 13.50 10.25
C ARG A 278 16.44 13.53 8.99
N THR A 279 15.85 13.28 7.84
CA THR A 279 16.52 13.40 6.54
C THR A 279 16.16 14.73 5.88
N LYS A 280 17.09 15.27 5.08
CA LYS A 280 16.86 16.52 4.35
C LYS A 280 15.75 16.31 3.31
N ALA A 281 14.84 17.28 3.22
CA ALA A 281 13.80 17.27 2.20
C ALA A 281 14.41 17.34 0.80
N ILE A 282 13.88 16.53 -0.12
CA ILE A 282 14.28 16.50 -1.53
C ILE A 282 13.15 17.16 -2.34
N PRO A 283 13.43 18.21 -3.13
CA PRO A 283 12.41 18.85 -3.95
C PRO A 283 11.76 17.86 -4.92
N THR A 284 10.44 17.85 -4.98
CA THR A 284 9.68 17.04 -5.95
C THR A 284 9.65 17.73 -7.31
N ARG A 285 9.98 16.98 -8.37
CA ARG A 285 9.80 17.41 -9.76
C ARG A 285 8.85 16.45 -10.46
N MET A 286 7.64 16.92 -10.73
CA MET A 286 6.63 16.11 -11.42
C MET A 286 7.03 15.86 -12.88
N GLY A 287 6.80 14.63 -13.34
CA GLY A 287 6.89 14.29 -14.76
C GLY A 287 5.77 14.93 -15.58
N VAL A 288 5.76 14.66 -16.89
CA VAL A 288 4.69 15.14 -17.77
C VAL A 288 3.39 14.42 -17.46
N PHE A 289 2.35 15.17 -17.09
CA PHE A 289 1.00 14.62 -16.92
C PHE A 289 0.28 14.51 -18.27
N ARG A 290 -0.28 13.33 -18.56
CA ARG A 290 -1.16 13.10 -19.71
C ARG A 290 -2.57 13.58 -19.38
N MET A 291 -2.98 14.77 -19.86
CA MET A 291 -4.28 15.40 -19.57
C MET A 291 -5.48 14.69 -20.18
#